data_AF-A0A0U5ES65-F1
#
_entry.id   AF-A0A0U5ES65-F1
#
_cell.length_a   1.000
_cell.length_b   1.000
_cell.length_c   1.000
_cell.angle_alpha   90.00
_cell.angle_beta   90.00
_cell.angle_gamma   90.00
#
_symmetry.space_group_name_H-M   'P 1'
#
loop_
_entity.id
_entity.type
_entity.pdbx_description
1 polymer ?
#
loop_
_entity_poly.entity_id
_entity_poly.type
_entity_poly.pdbx_seq_one_letter_code
_entity_poly.pdbx_strand_id
1 'polypeptide(L)'
;MFIMNSRAGQMAEQRKNKLNLDRLAKIWALAERGDAGEQVAARNRAEALVKQHGYTLADVPDLLLTEGYLDDEPQPSAGGFTFYDMSNPAHQRAYAKAEEKKRAAWRMANRAKMDEVLARYGSEEAVFAPTAEEQAYDAAIKPFHKAGGPDKCDTWDGEHFSPTLRVRAALATVKPWPDTIPAAIAEYDYWEKLYDDRNIADSNNQYNYLGQGADFRRWALGDLINKEIEARNISDVITRLRFQEASEGLYNDSAIILRDLERLHAAENLKPGFGGFGDIPPDRGSPATSTESQGGPENRATSENQNMGNPHVMGSSDLRNEDRPAFASPPPFILNTASKRRAEVERILSTPEGARMSLRQIARMAGVSPATVMKARDKQKDQNSYQSSI
;
A
#
# COMPACT_ATOMS: atom_id res chain seq x y z
N MET A 1 -38.32 -6.70 -33.10
CA MET A 1 -38.28 -5.22 -33.21
C MET A 1 -39.12 -4.62 -32.08
N PHE A 2 -38.71 -4.74 -30.79
CA PHE A 2 -39.45 -4.15 -29.65
C PHE A 2 -38.59 -4.20 -28.34
N ILE A 3 -37.33 -3.76 -28.38
CA ILE A 3 -36.49 -3.62 -27.16
C ILE A 3 -35.56 -2.41 -27.31
N MET A 4 -36.10 -1.19 -27.37
CA MET A 4 -35.27 0.03 -27.25
C MET A 4 -35.92 1.16 -26.42
N ASN A 5 -37.17 1.05 -25.97
CA ASN A 5 -37.83 2.13 -25.20
C ASN A 5 -37.66 2.05 -23.67
N SER A 6 -37.01 1.02 -23.11
CA SER A 6 -36.93 0.85 -21.65
C SER A 6 -35.82 1.66 -20.97
N ARG A 7 -34.82 2.18 -21.72
CA ARG A 7 -33.64 2.84 -21.13
C ARG A 7 -33.85 4.35 -20.91
N ALA A 8 -34.66 5.00 -21.74
CA ALA A 8 -34.99 6.42 -21.61
C ALA A 8 -35.91 6.68 -20.40
N GLY A 9 -36.84 5.76 -20.10
CA GLY A 9 -37.68 5.80 -18.90
C GLY A 9 -36.87 5.66 -17.61
N GLN A 10 -35.93 4.71 -17.54
CA GLN A 10 -35.06 4.54 -16.35
C GLN A 10 -34.16 5.74 -16.07
N MET A 11 -33.63 6.42 -17.10
CA MET A 11 -32.84 7.66 -16.91
C MET A 11 -33.70 8.87 -16.51
N ALA A 12 -34.97 8.93 -16.92
CA ALA A 12 -35.89 9.99 -16.51
C ALA A 12 -36.42 9.78 -15.08
N GLU A 13 -36.69 8.52 -14.69
CA GLU A 13 -37.06 8.15 -13.32
C GLU A 13 -35.88 8.37 -12.34
N GLN A 14 -34.65 8.02 -12.73
CA GLN A 14 -33.45 8.33 -11.94
C GLN A 14 -33.22 9.83 -11.73
N ARG A 15 -33.61 10.67 -12.70
CA ARG A 15 -33.49 12.14 -12.57
C ARG A 15 -34.52 12.74 -11.62
N LYS A 16 -35.72 12.15 -11.46
CA LYS A 16 -36.72 12.62 -10.49
C LYS A 16 -36.37 12.27 -9.03
N ASN A 17 -35.51 11.28 -8.83
CA ASN A 17 -35.02 10.88 -7.50
C ASN A 17 -33.66 11.49 -7.13
N LYS A 18 -33.16 12.48 -7.89
CA LYS A 18 -31.92 13.17 -7.52
C LYS A 18 -32.20 14.28 -6.50
N LEU A 19 -31.47 14.25 -5.38
CA LEU A 19 -31.52 15.28 -4.34
C LEU A 19 -31.29 16.68 -4.96
N ASN A 20 -32.21 17.62 -4.72
CA ASN A 20 -32.09 19.00 -5.23
C ASN A 20 -31.17 19.83 -4.32
N LEU A 21 -29.90 19.91 -4.70
CA LEU A 21 -28.84 20.54 -3.89
C LEU A 21 -28.98 22.05 -3.80
N ASP A 22 -29.47 22.74 -4.83
CA ASP A 22 -29.71 24.19 -4.77
C ASP A 22 -30.78 24.54 -3.74
N ARG A 23 -31.84 23.73 -3.69
CA ARG A 23 -32.89 23.86 -2.68
C ARG A 23 -32.34 23.54 -1.29
N LEU A 24 -31.56 22.46 -1.17
CA LEU A 24 -30.93 22.09 0.09
C LEU A 24 -30.00 23.19 0.60
N ALA A 25 -29.19 23.79 -0.27
CA ALA A 25 -28.28 24.89 0.05
C ALA A 25 -29.02 26.11 0.58
N LYS A 26 -30.13 26.50 -0.07
CA LYS A 26 -30.97 27.62 0.39
C LYS A 26 -31.60 27.35 1.75
N ILE A 27 -32.08 26.12 1.98
CA ILE A 27 -32.67 25.73 3.27
C ILE A 27 -31.59 25.66 4.34
N TRP A 28 -30.40 25.14 4.03
CA TRP A 28 -29.29 25.05 4.96
C TRP A 28 -28.77 26.44 5.36
N ALA A 29 -28.68 27.38 4.43
CA ALA A 29 -28.36 28.77 4.74
C ALA A 29 -29.34 29.41 5.75
N LEU A 30 -30.64 29.09 5.66
CA LEU A 30 -31.63 29.51 6.65
C LEU A 30 -31.47 28.77 7.98
N ALA A 31 -31.09 27.48 7.95
CA ALA A 31 -30.84 26.67 9.14
C ALA A 31 -29.64 27.17 9.96
N GLU A 32 -28.64 27.79 9.31
CA GLU A 32 -27.46 28.34 9.98
C GLU A 32 -27.62 29.81 10.41
N ARG A 33 -28.39 30.62 9.66
CA ARG A 33 -28.40 32.09 9.83
C ARG A 33 -29.77 32.69 10.16
N GLY A 34 -30.85 31.90 10.14
CA GLY A 34 -32.19 32.40 10.45
C GLY A 34 -32.41 32.70 11.94
N ASP A 35 -33.58 33.22 12.28
CA ASP A 35 -34.01 33.36 13.68
C ASP A 35 -34.34 31.99 14.29
N ALA A 36 -34.37 31.86 15.62
CA ALA A 36 -34.49 30.56 16.31
C ALA A 36 -35.65 29.67 15.78
N GLY A 37 -36.82 30.26 15.52
CA GLY A 37 -37.96 29.53 14.95
C GLY A 37 -37.74 29.10 13.48
N GLU A 38 -37.09 29.96 12.70
CA GLU A 38 -36.76 29.67 11.30
C GLU A 38 -35.66 28.62 11.19
N GLN A 39 -34.66 28.65 12.07
CA GLN A 39 -33.59 27.65 12.10
C GLN A 39 -34.14 26.25 12.35
N VAL A 40 -35.03 26.08 13.33
CA VAL A 40 -35.65 24.78 13.63
C VAL A 40 -36.49 24.31 12.46
N ALA A 41 -37.33 25.18 11.88
CA ALA A 41 -38.14 24.84 10.72
C ALA A 41 -37.28 24.48 9.49
N ALA A 42 -36.17 25.18 9.27
CA ALA A 42 -35.23 24.93 8.18
C ALA A 42 -34.45 23.61 8.39
N ARG A 43 -33.98 23.32 9.61
CA ARG A 43 -33.35 22.03 9.96
C ARG A 43 -34.29 20.85 9.71
N ASN A 44 -35.53 20.94 10.17
CA ASN A 44 -36.53 19.89 9.93
C ASN A 44 -36.81 19.69 8.44
N ARG A 45 -36.83 20.76 7.65
CA ARG A 45 -37.00 20.69 6.18
C ARG A 45 -35.79 20.09 5.49
N ALA A 46 -34.57 20.47 5.90
CA ALA A 46 -33.34 19.89 5.39
C ALA A 46 -33.29 18.39 5.69
N GLU A 47 -33.59 18.00 6.93
CA GLU A 47 -33.66 16.59 7.35
C GLU A 47 -34.66 15.80 6.50
N ALA A 48 -35.88 16.32 6.34
CA ALA A 48 -36.91 15.67 5.54
C ALA A 48 -36.50 15.49 4.06
N LEU A 49 -35.77 16.45 3.49
CA LEU A 49 -35.26 16.33 2.13
C LEU A 49 -34.19 15.25 2.01
N VAL A 50 -33.18 15.26 2.89
CA VAL A 50 -32.04 14.34 2.77
C VAL A 50 -32.38 12.91 3.21
N LYS A 51 -33.31 12.75 4.17
CA LYS A 51 -33.78 11.44 4.65
C LYS A 51 -34.44 10.59 3.57
N GLN A 52 -35.10 11.22 2.59
CA GLN A 52 -35.69 10.51 1.43
C GLN A 52 -34.62 9.81 0.57
N HIS A 53 -33.37 10.26 0.66
CA HIS A 53 -32.23 9.72 -0.08
C HIS A 53 -31.28 8.89 0.80
N GLY A 54 -31.68 8.55 2.04
CA GLY A 54 -30.88 7.75 2.97
C GLY A 54 -29.80 8.53 3.72
N TYR A 55 -29.80 9.86 3.64
CA TYR A 55 -28.87 10.73 4.35
C TYR A 55 -29.48 11.29 5.63
N THR A 56 -28.64 11.74 6.55
CA THR A 56 -29.03 12.42 7.79
C THR A 56 -28.80 13.94 7.70
N LEU A 57 -29.36 14.70 8.66
CA LEU A 57 -29.13 16.14 8.74
C LEU A 57 -27.64 16.51 8.88
N ALA A 58 -26.85 15.65 9.53
CA ALA A 58 -25.41 15.85 9.70
C ALA A 58 -24.63 15.75 8.38
N ASP A 59 -25.23 15.19 7.34
CA ASP A 59 -24.59 14.94 6.04
C ASP A 59 -24.71 16.15 5.12
N VAL A 60 -25.61 17.08 5.44
CA VAL A 60 -25.93 18.23 4.60
C VAL A 60 -24.68 19.06 4.25
N PRO A 61 -23.78 19.42 5.20
CA PRO A 61 -22.55 20.14 4.85
C PRO A 61 -21.71 19.41 3.80
N ASP A 62 -21.54 18.09 3.93
CA ASP A 62 -20.71 17.29 3.04
C ASP A 62 -21.35 17.09 1.67
N LEU A 63 -22.67 16.89 1.64
CA LEU A 63 -23.46 16.80 0.40
C LEU A 63 -23.37 18.10 -0.41
N LEU A 64 -23.43 19.25 0.28
CA LEU A 64 -23.29 20.55 -0.37
C LEU A 64 -21.87 20.77 -0.91
N LEU A 65 -20.83 20.28 -0.22
CA LEU A 65 -19.44 20.36 -0.70
C LEU A 65 -19.14 19.43 -1.88
N THR A 66 -19.76 18.24 -1.92
CA THR A 66 -19.45 17.18 -2.89
C THR A 66 -20.09 17.37 -4.25
N GLU A 67 -21.39 17.72 -4.30
CA GLU A 67 -22.13 17.80 -5.57
C GLU A 67 -22.52 19.25 -5.99
N GLY A 68 -22.32 20.26 -5.13
CA GLY A 68 -22.76 21.64 -5.38
C GLY A 68 -21.64 22.68 -5.33
N TYR A 69 -21.58 23.53 -6.36
CA TYR A 69 -20.79 24.78 -6.45
C TYR A 69 -19.26 24.67 -6.41
N LEU A 70 -18.64 24.86 -7.59
CA LEU A 70 -17.66 25.91 -7.88
C LEU A 70 -17.26 25.79 -9.36
N ASP A 71 -17.85 26.64 -10.21
CA ASP A 71 -17.38 26.92 -11.58
C ASP A 71 -16.02 27.66 -11.61
N ASP A 72 -15.40 27.86 -10.44
CA ASP A 72 -14.13 28.54 -10.27
C ASP A 72 -13.02 27.58 -9.85
N GLU A 73 -12.87 26.43 -10.54
CA GLU A 73 -11.55 25.81 -10.55
C GLU A 73 -10.57 26.81 -11.16
N PRO A 74 -9.47 27.17 -10.48
CA PRO A 74 -8.55 28.17 -11.00
C PRO A 74 -8.06 27.72 -12.36
N GLN A 75 -8.20 28.60 -13.36
CA GLN A 75 -7.70 28.29 -14.70
C GLN A 75 -6.22 27.94 -14.62
N PRO A 76 -5.78 26.91 -15.36
CA PRO A 76 -4.38 26.50 -15.35
C PRO A 76 -3.48 27.70 -15.64
N SER A 77 -2.39 27.82 -14.88
CA SER A 77 -1.39 28.85 -15.14
C SER A 77 -0.83 28.69 -16.56
N ALA A 78 -0.26 29.77 -17.12
CA ALA A 78 0.28 29.81 -18.49
C ALA A 78 1.33 28.71 -18.79
N GLY A 79 1.87 28.04 -17.77
CA GLY A 79 2.80 26.91 -17.90
C GLY A 79 2.15 25.56 -18.17
N GLY A 80 0.82 25.46 -18.26
CA GLY A 80 0.12 24.20 -18.60
C GLY A 80 0.18 23.12 -17.50
N PHE A 81 0.75 23.42 -16.34
CA PHE A 81 0.67 22.60 -15.15
C PHE A 81 -0.39 23.16 -14.20
N THR A 82 -1.33 22.31 -13.80
CA THR A 82 -2.40 22.60 -12.83
C THR A 82 -1.91 22.58 -11.38
N PHE A 83 -0.69 23.08 -11.12
CA PHE A 83 -0.22 23.22 -9.74
C PHE A 83 -0.78 24.51 -9.15
N TYR A 84 -1.30 24.43 -7.93
CA TYR A 84 -1.66 25.62 -7.16
C TYR A 84 -0.37 26.37 -6.81
N ASP A 85 -0.27 27.65 -7.17
CA ASP A 85 0.79 28.53 -6.69
C ASP A 85 0.55 28.84 -5.22
N MET A 86 1.21 28.10 -4.34
CA MET A 86 1.03 28.25 -2.89
C MET A 86 1.58 29.57 -2.34
N SER A 87 2.24 30.41 -3.15
CA SER A 87 2.59 31.79 -2.77
C SER A 87 1.43 32.77 -2.99
N ASN A 88 0.39 32.37 -3.75
CA ASN A 88 -0.76 33.19 -4.07
C ASN A 88 -1.97 32.87 -3.15
N PRO A 89 -2.49 33.83 -2.36
CA PRO A 89 -3.63 33.60 -1.46
C PRO A 89 -4.93 33.13 -2.15
N ALA A 90 -5.12 33.42 -3.44
CA ALA A 90 -6.27 32.90 -4.20
C ALA A 90 -6.12 31.40 -4.48
N HIS A 91 -4.91 30.96 -4.86
CA HIS A 91 -4.61 29.55 -5.08
C HIS A 91 -4.64 28.76 -3.78
N GLN A 92 -4.14 29.31 -2.67
CA GLN A 92 -4.26 28.68 -1.34
C GLN A 92 -5.74 28.45 -0.96
N ARG A 93 -6.61 29.45 -1.16
CA ARG A 93 -8.05 29.31 -0.90
C ARG A 93 -8.72 28.28 -1.82
N ALA A 94 -8.36 28.27 -3.10
CA ALA A 94 -8.88 27.29 -4.05
C ALA A 94 -8.43 25.86 -3.69
N TYR A 95 -7.16 25.69 -3.31
CA TYR A 95 -6.63 24.42 -2.81
C TYR A 95 -7.36 23.95 -1.55
N ALA A 96 -7.51 24.84 -0.55
CA ALA A 96 -8.21 24.52 0.70
C ALA A 96 -9.66 24.04 0.45
N LYS A 97 -10.39 24.70 -0.47
CA LYS A 97 -11.75 24.27 -0.87
C LYS A 97 -11.73 22.93 -1.60
N ALA A 98 -10.76 22.69 -2.47
CA ALA A 98 -10.62 21.41 -3.17
C ALA A 98 -10.32 20.26 -2.20
N GLU A 99 -9.44 20.48 -1.22
CA GLU A 99 -9.15 19.51 -0.16
C GLU A 99 -10.34 19.29 0.77
N GLU A 100 -11.10 20.33 1.14
CA GLU A 100 -12.35 20.20 1.87
C GLU A 100 -13.39 19.36 1.10
N LYS A 101 -13.52 19.58 -0.21
CA LYS A 101 -14.39 18.76 -1.06
C LYS A 101 -13.93 17.31 -1.15
N LYS A 102 -12.63 17.05 -1.30
CA LYS A 102 -12.07 15.68 -1.28
C LYS A 102 -12.36 14.99 0.06
N ARG A 103 -12.15 15.70 1.18
CA ARG A 103 -12.44 15.18 2.53
C ARG A 103 -13.92 14.89 2.73
N ALA A 104 -14.82 15.78 2.28
CA ALA A 104 -16.26 15.54 2.30
C ALA A 104 -16.65 14.31 1.46
N ALA A 105 -16.11 14.19 0.24
CA ALA A 105 -16.35 13.02 -0.62
C ALA A 105 -15.87 11.73 0.05
N TRP A 106 -14.68 11.78 0.65
CA TRP A 106 -14.11 10.64 1.36
C TRP A 106 -14.96 10.27 2.59
N ARG A 107 -15.44 11.25 3.39
CA ARG A 107 -16.30 11.00 4.56
C ARG A 107 -17.59 10.33 4.14
N MET A 108 -18.20 10.82 3.07
CA MET A 108 -19.40 10.21 2.50
C MET A 108 -19.15 8.79 2.02
N ALA A 109 -18.04 8.53 1.33
CA ALA A 109 -17.68 7.21 0.83
C ALA A 109 -17.32 6.20 1.94
N ASN A 110 -16.79 6.68 3.07
CA ASN A 110 -16.31 5.84 4.18
C ASN A 110 -17.22 5.90 5.43
N ARG A 111 -18.39 6.53 5.35
CA ARG A 111 -19.32 6.69 6.47
C ARG A 111 -19.59 5.41 7.25
N ALA A 112 -19.94 4.33 6.56
CA ALA A 112 -20.24 3.05 7.23
C ALA A 112 -19.02 2.50 8.00
N LYS A 113 -17.80 2.71 7.48
CA LYS A 113 -16.57 2.33 8.18
C LYS A 113 -16.31 3.24 9.37
N MET A 114 -16.53 4.54 9.22
CA MET A 114 -16.40 5.51 10.32
C MET A 114 -17.37 5.19 11.45
N ASP A 115 -18.63 4.86 11.14
CA ASP A 115 -19.63 4.42 12.13
C ASP A 115 -19.18 3.12 12.83
N GLU A 116 -18.60 2.17 12.09
CA GLU A 116 -18.05 0.93 12.67
C GLU A 116 -16.89 1.21 13.62
N VAL A 117 -15.95 2.09 13.24
CA VAL A 117 -14.82 2.51 14.07
C VAL A 117 -15.34 3.20 15.33
N LEU A 118 -16.22 4.18 15.20
CA LEU A 118 -16.77 4.92 16.34
C LEU A 118 -17.58 4.00 17.28
N ALA A 119 -18.30 3.01 16.74
CA ALA A 119 -18.98 2.02 17.56
C ALA A 119 -18.01 1.12 18.34
N ARG A 120 -16.83 0.81 17.78
CA ARG A 120 -15.81 -0.04 18.41
C ARG A 120 -15.07 0.69 19.54
N TYR A 121 -14.76 1.98 19.35
CA TYR A 121 -13.99 2.78 20.32
C TYR A 121 -14.87 3.61 21.27
N GLY A 122 -16.13 3.85 20.91
CA GLY A 122 -17.12 4.60 21.70
C GLY A 122 -17.18 6.09 21.38
N SER A 123 -16.05 6.71 21.01
CA SER A 123 -16.01 8.10 20.54
C SER A 123 -14.78 8.36 19.66
N GLU A 124 -14.76 9.49 18.97
CA GLU A 124 -13.61 9.91 18.16
C GLU A 124 -12.37 10.15 19.04
N GLU A 125 -12.54 10.81 20.18
CA GLU A 125 -11.44 11.05 21.14
C GLU A 125 -10.83 9.75 21.64
N ALA A 126 -11.63 8.69 21.81
CA ALA A 126 -11.15 7.37 22.21
C ALA A 126 -10.34 6.67 21.10
N VAL A 127 -10.64 6.93 19.82
CA VAL A 127 -9.85 6.41 18.68
C VAL A 127 -8.44 7.01 18.69
N PHE A 128 -8.32 8.30 19.00
CA PHE A 128 -7.04 9.03 19.02
C PHE A 128 -6.29 8.99 20.35
N ALA A 129 -6.91 8.48 21.41
CA ALA A 129 -6.23 8.32 22.69
C ALA A 129 -4.99 7.42 22.52
N PRO A 130 -3.79 7.88 22.92
CA PRO A 130 -2.59 7.05 22.84
C PRO A 130 -2.73 5.83 23.73
N THR A 131 -2.49 4.65 23.18
CA THR A 131 -2.52 3.40 23.96
C THR A 131 -1.32 3.35 24.92
N ALA A 132 -1.42 2.53 25.97
CA ALA A 132 -0.30 2.34 26.90
C ALA A 132 0.95 1.80 26.21
N GLU A 133 0.77 0.97 25.18
CA GLU A 133 1.87 0.40 24.38
C GLU A 133 2.54 1.47 23.50
N GLU A 134 1.78 2.35 22.85
CA GLU A 134 2.34 3.51 22.13
C GLU A 134 3.15 4.42 23.05
N GLN A 135 2.60 4.76 24.21
CA GLN A 135 3.29 5.60 25.20
C GLN A 135 4.59 4.95 25.68
N ALA A 136 4.60 3.63 25.85
CA ALA A 136 5.80 2.89 26.25
C ALA A 136 6.88 2.93 25.14
N TYR A 137 6.50 2.76 23.87
CA TYR A 137 7.43 2.88 22.76
C TYR A 137 7.99 4.30 22.60
N ASP A 138 7.14 5.32 22.69
CA ASP A 138 7.56 6.72 22.63
C ASP A 138 8.55 7.04 23.76
N ALA A 139 8.28 6.56 24.98
CA ALA A 139 9.19 6.71 26.10
C ALA A 139 10.54 6.00 25.86
N ALA A 140 10.54 4.82 25.26
CA ALA A 140 11.76 4.05 24.98
C ALA A 140 12.66 4.74 23.94
N ILE A 141 12.10 5.41 22.93
CA ILE A 141 12.88 6.07 21.89
C ILE A 141 13.23 7.53 22.21
N LYS A 142 12.59 8.14 23.22
CA LYS A 142 12.80 9.53 23.63
C LYS A 142 14.28 9.91 23.83
N PRO A 143 15.16 9.07 24.41
CA PRO A 143 16.57 9.42 24.57
C PRO A 143 17.34 9.61 23.25
N PHE A 144 16.80 9.09 22.14
CA PHE A 144 17.41 9.21 20.81
C PHE A 144 16.88 10.41 20.02
N HIS A 145 15.81 11.05 20.50
CA HIS A 145 15.17 12.18 19.83
C HIS A 145 16.06 13.41 19.88
N LYS A 146 16.18 14.06 18.73
CA LYS A 146 16.79 15.37 18.58
C LYS A 146 15.88 16.22 17.70
N ALA A 147 15.33 17.26 18.30
CA ALA A 147 14.49 18.22 17.62
C ALA A 147 15.23 18.84 16.43
N GLY A 148 14.53 18.93 15.30
CA GLY A 148 14.98 19.66 14.13
C GLY A 148 15.13 21.15 14.44
N GLY A 149 16.03 21.82 13.72
CA GLY A 149 16.03 23.29 13.67
C GLY A 149 14.84 23.82 12.87
N PRO A 150 14.70 25.15 12.74
CA PRO A 150 13.76 25.75 11.79
C PRO A 150 13.95 25.12 10.41
N ASP A 151 12.85 24.67 9.79
CA ASP A 151 12.81 24.01 8.49
C ASP A 151 13.49 22.63 8.40
N LYS A 152 13.77 21.98 9.53
CA LYS A 152 14.32 20.61 9.57
C LYS A 152 13.38 19.66 10.31
N CYS A 153 13.29 18.44 9.81
CA CYS A 153 12.59 17.37 10.50
C CYS A 153 13.35 16.96 11.76
N ASP A 154 12.60 16.46 12.74
CA ASP A 154 13.16 15.78 13.90
C ASP A 154 13.95 14.54 13.48
N THR A 155 14.94 14.18 14.30
CA THR A 155 15.76 12.98 14.09
C THR A 155 15.71 12.08 15.31
N TRP A 156 15.89 10.79 15.08
CA TRP A 156 16.06 9.77 16.10
C TRP A 156 17.35 9.02 15.83
N ASP A 157 18.34 9.22 16.70
CA ASP A 157 19.70 8.70 16.51
C ASP A 157 20.34 9.15 15.18
N GLY A 158 19.97 10.35 14.72
CA GLY A 158 20.47 10.94 13.47
C GLY A 158 19.68 10.60 12.21
N GLU A 159 18.70 9.69 12.30
CA GLU A 159 17.85 9.27 11.18
C GLU A 159 16.44 9.89 11.26
N HIS A 160 15.77 10.02 10.12
CA HIS A 160 14.42 10.62 10.04
C HIS A 160 13.30 9.60 9.89
N PHE A 161 13.50 8.58 9.03
CA PHE A 161 12.41 7.75 8.53
C PHE A 161 12.48 6.29 9.00
N SER A 162 13.67 5.81 9.35
CA SER A 162 13.87 4.41 9.75
C SER A 162 14.58 4.35 11.10
N PRO A 163 14.16 3.45 12.01
CA PRO A 163 14.83 3.31 13.28
C PRO A 163 16.22 2.69 13.08
N THR A 164 17.25 3.30 13.68
CA THR A 164 18.60 2.72 13.75
C THR A 164 18.59 1.42 14.57
N LEU A 165 19.67 0.64 14.51
CA LEU A 165 19.81 -0.56 15.35
C LEU A 165 19.70 -0.25 16.86
N ARG A 166 20.17 0.93 17.29
CA ARG A 166 20.06 1.36 18.70
C ARG A 166 18.61 1.66 19.08
N VAL A 167 17.88 2.35 18.20
CA VAL A 167 16.44 2.61 18.38
C VAL A 167 15.65 1.29 18.38
N ARG A 168 15.96 0.36 17.47
CA ARG A 168 15.33 -0.97 17.44
C ARG A 168 15.60 -1.79 18.70
N ALA A 169 16.80 -1.70 19.26
CA ALA A 169 17.12 -2.33 20.54
C ALA A 169 16.31 -1.72 21.71
N ALA A 170 16.15 -0.39 21.73
CA ALA A 170 15.31 0.28 22.71
C ALA A 170 13.83 -0.13 22.60
N LEU A 171 13.27 -0.16 21.39
CA LEU A 171 11.91 -0.65 21.16
C LEU A 171 11.73 -2.10 21.65
N ALA A 172 12.75 -2.96 21.49
CA ALA A 172 12.72 -4.35 21.95
C ALA A 172 12.57 -4.49 23.48
N THR A 173 12.94 -3.46 24.25
CA THR A 173 12.78 -3.45 25.73
C THR A 173 11.32 -3.36 26.18
N VAL A 174 10.44 -2.80 25.33
CA VAL A 174 9.00 -2.74 25.57
C VAL A 174 8.36 -4.07 25.22
N LYS A 175 8.68 -4.61 24.04
CA LYS A 175 8.21 -5.91 23.56
C LYS A 175 9.28 -6.56 22.67
N PRO A 176 9.66 -7.83 22.92
CA PRO A 176 10.60 -8.56 22.07
C PRO A 176 10.19 -8.54 20.59
N TRP A 177 11.17 -8.56 19.67
CA TRP A 177 10.87 -8.70 18.24
C TRP A 177 10.33 -10.10 17.94
N PRO A 178 9.29 -10.24 17.11
CA PRO A 178 8.83 -11.55 16.64
C PRO A 178 9.94 -12.29 15.87
N ASP A 179 10.04 -13.60 16.08
CA ASP A 179 11.06 -14.46 15.46
C ASP A 179 10.50 -15.34 14.33
N THR A 180 9.21 -15.19 14.01
CA THR A 180 8.51 -15.90 12.93
C THR A 180 7.71 -14.92 12.08
N ILE A 181 7.59 -15.22 10.78
CA ILE A 181 6.84 -14.39 9.83
C ILE A 181 5.37 -14.21 10.28
N PRO A 182 4.62 -15.27 10.68
CA PRO A 182 3.24 -15.10 11.11
C PRO A 182 3.09 -14.22 12.35
N ALA A 183 4.01 -14.32 13.33
CA ALA A 183 3.97 -13.47 14.52
C ALA A 183 4.29 -12.01 14.19
N ALA A 184 5.23 -11.76 13.26
CA ALA A 184 5.53 -10.41 12.80
C ALA A 184 4.34 -9.78 12.06
N ILE A 185 3.66 -10.54 11.19
CA ILE A 185 2.45 -10.07 10.50
C ILE A 185 1.32 -9.78 11.48
N ALA A 186 1.08 -10.64 12.46
CA ALA A 186 0.03 -10.41 13.46
C ALA A 186 0.25 -9.10 14.24
N GLU A 187 1.50 -8.76 14.58
CA GLU A 187 1.81 -7.48 15.21
C GLU A 187 1.74 -6.31 14.23
N TYR A 188 2.18 -6.49 12.99
CA TYR A 188 2.08 -5.47 11.94
C TYR A 188 0.62 -5.10 11.66
N ASP A 189 -0.24 -6.09 11.45
CA ASP A 189 -1.68 -5.92 11.18
C ASP A 189 -2.39 -5.23 12.34
N TYR A 190 -1.95 -5.46 13.58
CA TYR A 190 -2.46 -4.72 14.74
C TYR A 190 -2.18 -3.21 14.63
N TRP A 191 -0.96 -2.83 14.25
CA TRP A 191 -0.59 -1.42 14.06
C TRP A 191 -1.21 -0.79 12.81
N GLU A 192 -1.25 -1.51 11.68
CA GLU A 192 -1.96 -1.06 10.48
C GLU A 192 -3.44 -0.84 10.78
N LYS A 193 -4.07 -1.75 11.52
CA LYS A 193 -5.47 -1.61 11.89
C LYS A 193 -5.72 -0.35 12.71
N LEU A 194 -4.89 -0.07 13.71
CA LEU A 194 -5.03 1.15 14.51
C LEU A 194 -4.77 2.41 13.68
N TYR A 195 -3.77 2.37 12.79
CA TYR A 195 -3.48 3.44 11.83
C TYR A 195 -4.68 3.71 10.92
N ASP A 196 -5.25 2.67 10.33
CA ASP A 196 -6.40 2.73 9.44
C ASP A 196 -7.67 3.19 10.16
N ASP A 197 -7.94 2.70 11.37
CA ASP A 197 -9.10 3.13 12.15
C ASP A 197 -9.00 4.64 12.48
N ARG A 198 -7.80 5.14 12.82
CA ARG A 198 -7.53 6.58 13.02
C ARG A 198 -7.60 7.39 11.73
N ASN A 199 -7.09 6.86 10.62
CA ASN A 199 -7.23 7.46 9.30
C ASN A 199 -8.69 7.60 8.89
N ILE A 200 -9.48 6.53 9.15
CA ILE A 200 -10.93 6.47 8.97
C ILE A 200 -11.64 7.57 9.77
N ALA A 201 -11.29 7.72 11.05
CA ALA A 201 -11.91 8.71 11.93
C ALA A 201 -11.52 10.17 11.59
N ASP A 202 -10.25 10.46 11.29
CA ASP A 202 -9.75 11.81 10.98
C ASP A 202 -10.04 12.23 9.53
N SER A 203 -10.77 11.42 8.77
CA SER A 203 -11.14 11.77 7.40
C SER A 203 -9.97 11.92 6.43
N ASN A 204 -8.91 11.12 6.64
CA ASN A 204 -7.68 11.17 5.85
C ASN A 204 -7.07 12.57 5.79
N ASN A 205 -7.02 13.23 6.95
CA ASN A 205 -6.57 14.61 7.11
C ASN A 205 -5.13 14.72 7.66
N GLN A 206 -4.52 13.60 8.06
CA GLN A 206 -3.16 13.56 8.62
C GLN A 206 -2.34 12.42 8.02
N TYR A 207 -1.02 12.56 8.15
CA TYR A 207 -0.06 11.55 7.71
C TYR A 207 0.44 10.66 8.86
N ASN A 208 0.30 11.12 10.11
CA ASN A 208 0.90 10.48 11.30
C ASN A 208 -0.18 10.12 12.32
N TYR A 209 -0.69 8.88 12.26
CA TYR A 209 -1.73 8.42 13.17
C TYR A 209 -1.23 7.62 14.37
N LEU A 210 0.04 7.26 14.43
CA LEU A 210 0.64 6.53 15.55
C LEU A 210 1.66 7.40 16.27
N GLY A 211 1.89 7.13 17.56
CA GLY A 211 3.07 7.64 18.25
C GLY A 211 4.34 7.23 17.51
N GLN A 212 5.38 8.08 17.51
CA GLN A 212 6.58 7.88 16.69
C GLN A 212 7.27 6.53 16.96
N GLY A 213 7.30 6.09 18.22
CA GLY A 213 7.87 4.80 18.61
C GLY A 213 7.06 3.63 18.07
N ALA A 214 5.73 3.73 18.09
CA ALA A 214 4.86 2.71 17.52
C ALA A 214 4.93 2.69 15.98
N ASP A 215 5.04 3.85 15.33
CA ASP A 215 5.23 3.88 13.88
C ASP A 215 6.59 3.27 13.49
N PHE A 216 7.67 3.60 14.19
CA PHE A 216 8.98 2.94 13.98
C PHE A 216 8.91 1.42 14.22
N ARG A 217 8.14 0.97 15.21
CA ARG A 217 7.88 -0.45 15.45
C ARG A 217 7.18 -1.08 14.24
N ARG A 218 6.10 -0.46 13.74
CA ARG A 218 5.35 -0.89 12.55
C ARG A 218 6.25 -1.00 11.32
N TRP A 219 7.04 0.03 11.01
CA TRP A 219 7.97 0.03 9.88
C TRP A 219 9.02 -1.08 10.00
N ALA A 220 9.62 -1.25 11.19
CA ALA A 220 10.60 -2.30 11.43
C ALA A 220 9.99 -3.72 11.35
N LEU A 221 8.72 -3.90 11.70
CA LEU A 221 7.99 -5.16 11.49
C LEU A 221 7.83 -5.46 10.00
N GLY A 222 7.47 -4.47 9.18
CA GLY A 222 7.41 -4.63 7.73
C GLY A 222 8.76 -5.05 7.15
N ASP A 223 9.87 -4.48 7.63
CA ASP A 223 11.22 -4.92 7.29
C ASP A 223 11.53 -6.35 7.77
N LEU A 224 11.15 -6.71 9.01
CA LEU A 224 11.33 -8.07 9.53
C LEU A 224 10.62 -9.11 8.64
N ILE A 225 9.37 -8.84 8.28
CA ILE A 225 8.54 -9.68 7.40
C ILE A 225 9.13 -9.72 5.99
N ASN A 226 9.61 -8.59 5.46
CA ASN A 226 10.05 -8.50 4.07
C ASN A 226 11.45 -9.09 3.84
N LYS A 227 12.40 -8.91 4.77
CA LYS A 227 13.82 -9.27 4.52
C LYS A 227 14.58 -10.00 5.63
N GLU A 228 14.22 -9.84 6.90
CA GLU A 228 15.12 -10.24 8.00
C GLU A 228 14.81 -11.61 8.62
N ILE A 229 13.54 -11.94 8.84
CA ILE A 229 13.18 -13.26 9.37
C ILE A 229 13.41 -14.30 8.26
N GLU A 230 14.01 -15.44 8.55
CA GLU A 230 14.15 -16.51 7.56
C GLU A 230 12.86 -17.35 7.48
N ALA A 231 12.39 -17.66 6.26
CA ALA A 231 11.21 -18.49 6.09
C ALA A 231 11.51 -19.94 6.51
N ARG A 232 10.84 -20.52 7.49
CA ARG A 232 11.19 -21.88 7.99
C ARG A 232 10.64 -22.99 7.10
N ASN A 233 9.69 -22.67 6.24
CA ASN A 233 9.00 -23.61 5.34
C ASN A 233 8.36 -22.86 4.15
N ILE A 234 7.76 -23.59 3.21
CA ILE A 234 7.11 -22.99 2.03
C ILE A 234 5.90 -22.12 2.41
N SER A 235 5.19 -22.43 3.50
CA SER A 235 4.07 -21.59 3.97
C SER A 235 4.53 -20.19 4.36
N ASP A 236 5.70 -20.08 5.01
CA ASP A 236 6.31 -18.80 5.36
C ASP A 236 6.66 -17.97 4.12
N VAL A 237 7.18 -18.60 3.05
CA VAL A 237 7.45 -17.93 1.77
C VAL A 237 6.17 -17.43 1.11
N ILE A 238 5.13 -18.26 1.06
CA ILE A 238 3.82 -17.86 0.51
C ILE A 238 3.23 -16.69 1.31
N THR A 239 3.38 -16.74 2.63
CA THR A 239 2.88 -15.70 3.54
C THR A 239 3.61 -14.37 3.29
N ARG A 240 4.93 -14.39 3.13
CA ARG A 240 5.72 -13.21 2.75
C ARG A 240 5.32 -12.65 1.38
N LEU A 241 5.12 -13.50 0.38
CA LEU A 241 4.69 -13.06 -0.94
C LEU A 241 3.34 -12.35 -0.91
N ARG A 242 2.38 -12.88 -0.13
CA ARG A 242 1.07 -12.22 0.07
C ARG A 242 1.21 -10.87 0.76
N PHE A 243 2.08 -10.77 1.76
CA PHE A 243 2.40 -9.51 2.40
C PHE A 243 3.00 -8.49 1.40
N GLN A 244 3.96 -8.91 0.56
CA GLN A 244 4.55 -8.06 -0.48
C GLN A 244 3.49 -7.60 -1.51
N GLU A 245 2.61 -8.50 -1.95
CA GLU A 245 1.50 -8.17 -2.86
C GLU A 245 0.53 -7.15 -2.24
N ALA A 246 0.10 -7.39 -0.99
CA ALA A 246 -0.81 -6.50 -0.27
C ALA A 246 -0.20 -5.11 0.01
N SER A 247 1.13 -5.00 0.05
CA SER A 247 1.84 -3.74 0.26
C SER A 247 1.89 -2.82 -0.97
N GLU A 248 1.29 -3.23 -2.09
CA GLU A 248 1.26 -2.48 -3.36
C GLU A 248 2.65 -2.04 -3.87
N GLY A 249 3.68 -2.82 -3.53
CA GLY A 249 5.07 -2.60 -3.95
C GLY A 249 5.91 -1.77 -2.98
N LEU A 250 5.38 -1.39 -1.81
CA LEU A 250 6.20 -0.83 -0.71
C LEU A 250 7.25 -1.85 -0.24
N TYR A 251 6.86 -3.13 -0.17
CA TYR A 251 7.74 -4.25 0.11
C TYR A 251 7.81 -5.18 -1.10
N ASN A 252 8.98 -5.32 -1.73
CA ASN A 252 9.10 -6.04 -3.00
C ASN A 252 10.47 -6.74 -3.19
N ASP A 253 11.08 -7.18 -2.09
CA ASP A 253 12.41 -7.80 -2.15
C ASP A 253 12.34 -9.25 -2.65
N SER A 254 12.30 -9.41 -3.97
CA SER A 254 12.29 -10.71 -4.65
C SER A 254 13.56 -11.53 -4.45
N ALA A 255 14.70 -10.90 -4.14
CA ALA A 255 15.96 -11.61 -3.89
C ALA A 255 15.88 -12.42 -2.59
N ILE A 256 15.18 -11.90 -1.57
CA ILE A 256 14.94 -12.62 -0.32
C ILE A 256 14.05 -13.84 -0.54
N ILE A 257 13.03 -13.74 -1.38
CA ILE A 257 12.17 -14.88 -1.75
C ILE A 257 12.99 -15.99 -2.38
N LEU A 258 13.85 -15.64 -3.36
CA LEU A 258 14.71 -16.61 -4.01
C LEU A 258 15.66 -17.29 -3.01
N ARG A 259 16.31 -16.50 -2.13
CA ARG A 259 17.18 -17.01 -1.08
C ARG A 259 16.46 -17.99 -0.15
N ASP A 260 15.24 -17.66 0.26
CA ASP A 260 14.44 -18.54 1.12
C ASP A 260 14.10 -19.86 0.43
N LEU A 261 13.70 -19.82 -0.84
CA LEU A 261 13.41 -21.02 -1.65
C LEU A 261 14.65 -21.89 -1.86
N GLU A 262 15.79 -21.30 -2.20
CA GLU A 262 17.06 -22.00 -2.37
C GLU A 262 17.48 -22.73 -1.10
N ARG A 263 17.37 -22.06 0.06
CA ARG A 263 17.69 -22.65 1.36
C ARG A 263 16.73 -23.80 1.71
N LEU A 264 15.43 -23.64 1.47
CA LEU A 264 14.44 -24.71 1.71
C LEU A 264 14.70 -25.93 0.82
N HIS A 265 15.01 -25.70 -0.45
CA HIS A 265 15.38 -26.77 -1.39
C HIS A 265 16.68 -27.48 -0.97
N ALA A 266 17.69 -26.74 -0.51
CA ALA A 266 18.91 -27.34 0.02
C ALA A 266 18.65 -28.20 1.27
N ALA A 267 17.81 -27.72 2.19
CA ALA A 267 17.42 -28.45 3.39
C ALA A 267 16.63 -29.74 3.10
N GLU A 268 15.82 -29.75 2.03
CA GLU A 268 15.10 -30.94 1.57
C GLU A 268 16.06 -31.99 1.00
N ASN A 269 17.05 -31.58 0.19
CA ASN A 269 18.05 -32.47 -0.40
C ASN A 269 19.04 -33.05 0.63
N LEU A 270 19.27 -32.35 1.75
CA LEU A 270 20.13 -32.81 2.82
C LEU A 270 19.47 -33.83 3.75
N LYS A 271 18.16 -34.03 3.68
CA LYS A 271 17.51 -35.11 4.46
C LYS A 271 18.03 -36.44 3.92
N PRO A 272 18.92 -37.14 4.66
CA PRO A 272 19.54 -38.38 4.18
C PRO A 272 18.40 -39.33 3.86
N GLY A 273 18.46 -39.89 2.65
CA GLY A 273 17.36 -40.60 2.04
C GLY A 273 16.55 -41.39 3.07
N PHE A 274 15.25 -41.18 3.03
CA PHE A 274 14.27 -42.21 3.37
C PHE A 274 14.44 -43.36 2.34
N GLY A 275 15.66 -43.91 2.28
CA GLY A 275 16.13 -45.04 1.51
C GLY A 275 15.73 -46.34 2.21
N GLY A 276 14.58 -46.34 2.88
CA GLY A 276 13.82 -47.55 3.17
C GLY A 276 13.09 -48.02 1.91
N PHE A 277 13.76 -48.02 0.76
CA PHE A 277 13.34 -48.85 -0.37
C PHE A 277 13.86 -50.25 -0.10
N GLY A 278 13.08 -50.99 0.70
CA GLY A 278 12.95 -52.43 0.62
C GLY A 278 14.21 -53.26 0.82
N ASP A 279 14.58 -53.48 2.08
CA ASP A 279 14.75 -54.87 2.49
C ASP A 279 13.35 -55.52 2.40
N ILE A 280 13.05 -56.10 1.23
CA ILE A 280 11.98 -57.08 1.08
C ILE A 280 12.34 -58.21 2.06
N PRO A 281 11.52 -58.48 3.10
CA PRO A 281 11.78 -59.62 3.98
C PRO A 281 11.70 -60.89 3.13
N PRO A 282 12.75 -61.72 3.06
CA PRO A 282 12.60 -63.04 2.50
C PRO A 282 11.77 -63.86 3.49
N ASP A 283 10.57 -64.18 3.04
CA ASP A 283 9.86 -65.42 3.31
C ASP A 283 9.44 -65.74 4.76
N ARG A 284 8.16 -66.11 4.87
CA ARG A 284 7.51 -66.54 6.10
C ARG A 284 7.95 -67.97 6.41
N GLY A 285 8.77 -68.11 7.46
CA GLY A 285 9.05 -69.40 8.09
C GLY A 285 8.93 -69.35 9.61
N SER A 286 7.68 -69.48 10.10
CA SER A 286 7.24 -70.06 11.40
C SER A 286 7.80 -69.57 12.76
N PRO A 287 7.01 -69.72 13.84
CA PRO A 287 7.26 -69.05 15.12
C PRO A 287 8.05 -69.91 16.10
N ALA A 288 8.99 -69.30 16.83
CA ALA A 288 9.52 -69.86 18.07
C ALA A 288 9.77 -68.73 19.07
N THR A 289 8.95 -68.78 20.12
CA THR A 289 9.17 -68.42 21.52
C THR A 289 10.51 -67.79 21.96
N SER A 290 10.33 -66.98 23.01
CA SER A 290 11.17 -66.85 24.23
C SER A 290 12.10 -65.63 24.39
N THR A 291 11.69 -64.79 25.35
CA THR A 291 12.43 -64.43 26.59
C THR A 291 13.20 -63.10 26.66
N GLU A 292 12.85 -62.42 27.76
CA GLU A 292 13.39 -61.23 28.43
C GLU A 292 14.92 -61.12 28.54
N SER A 293 15.42 -59.88 28.48
CA SER A 293 16.44 -59.29 29.40
C SER A 293 16.71 -57.83 28.97
N GLN A 294 16.29 -56.79 29.72
CA GLN A 294 16.97 -56.08 30.82
C GLN A 294 18.35 -55.44 30.53
N GLY A 295 18.44 -54.14 30.88
CA GLY A 295 19.67 -53.35 31.17
C GLY A 295 20.35 -52.72 29.95
N GLY A 296 20.73 -51.45 29.87
CA GLY A 296 21.01 -50.40 30.85
C GLY A 296 21.56 -49.14 30.11
N PRO A 297 22.00 -48.09 30.81
CA PRO A 297 21.96 -46.70 30.34
C PRO A 297 23.33 -46.08 29.97
N GLU A 298 23.28 -44.79 29.60
CA GLU A 298 24.34 -43.75 29.64
C GLU A 298 25.13 -43.44 28.35
N ASN A 299 25.10 -42.15 27.96
CA ASN A 299 26.24 -41.24 27.68
C ASN A 299 25.67 -39.98 26.98
N ARG A 300 25.59 -38.78 27.60
CA ARG A 300 26.64 -37.85 28.10
C ARG A 300 27.32 -37.05 26.98
N ALA A 301 26.95 -35.76 26.91
CA ALA A 301 27.73 -34.51 26.73
C ALA A 301 28.82 -34.46 25.62
N THR A 302 29.05 -33.40 24.84
CA THR A 302 29.46 -32.01 25.17
C THR A 302 29.88 -31.30 23.86
N SER A 303 30.13 -29.97 23.94
CA SER A 303 30.94 -29.10 23.04
C SER A 303 30.09 -28.14 22.19
N GLU A 304 29.94 -26.84 22.47
CA GLU A 304 30.94 -25.75 22.63
C GLU A 304 31.89 -25.58 21.44
N ASN A 305 31.69 -24.49 20.67
CA ASN A 305 32.67 -23.45 20.27
C ASN A 305 32.13 -22.70 19.03
N GLN A 306 31.75 -21.43 19.17
CA GLN A 306 32.60 -20.23 19.14
C GLN A 306 33.19 -19.89 17.76
N ASN A 307 32.84 -18.67 17.33
CA ASN A 307 33.72 -17.61 16.86
C ASN A 307 33.98 -17.37 15.36
N MET A 308 33.81 -16.08 15.04
CA MET A 308 34.54 -15.22 14.10
C MET A 308 34.22 -15.31 12.61
N GLY A 309 33.92 -14.13 12.05
CA GLY A 309 34.65 -13.70 10.86
C GLY A 309 33.80 -13.16 9.72
N ASN A 310 33.17 -12.01 9.93
CA ASN A 310 32.88 -11.10 8.82
C ASN A 310 34.16 -10.34 8.46
N PRO A 311 34.53 -10.23 7.17
CA PRO A 311 34.77 -8.87 6.68
C PRO A 311 34.29 -8.62 5.24
N HIS A 312 33.81 -7.39 5.04
CA HIS A 312 33.62 -6.74 3.74
C HIS A 312 34.87 -6.76 2.86
N VAL A 313 34.72 -7.06 1.57
CA VAL A 313 35.59 -6.53 0.49
C VAL A 313 34.76 -6.32 -0.79
N MET A 314 34.76 -5.08 -1.29
CA MET A 314 34.39 -4.75 -2.67
C MET A 314 35.41 -5.34 -3.65
N GLY A 315 34.95 -5.89 -4.77
CA GLY A 315 35.81 -6.27 -5.88
C GLY A 315 35.04 -6.35 -7.19
N SER A 316 35.04 -5.26 -7.94
CA SER A 316 34.85 -5.28 -9.39
C SER A 316 35.86 -6.23 -10.03
N SER A 317 35.43 -7.04 -11.00
CA SER A 317 36.08 -7.12 -12.31
C SER A 317 35.37 -8.11 -13.24
N ASP A 318 35.06 -7.57 -14.42
CA ASP A 318 34.88 -8.22 -15.71
C ASP A 318 35.45 -9.62 -15.87
N LEU A 319 34.60 -10.55 -16.32
CA LEU A 319 35.01 -11.55 -17.31
C LEU A 319 33.92 -11.71 -18.38
N ARG A 320 34.34 -11.30 -19.59
CA ARG A 320 33.74 -11.57 -20.89
C ARG A 320 33.42 -13.06 -21.05
N ASN A 321 32.24 -13.36 -21.55
CA ASN A 321 32.00 -14.60 -22.28
C ASN A 321 31.05 -14.29 -23.44
N GLU A 322 31.64 -14.04 -24.60
CA GLU A 322 30.93 -14.09 -25.88
C GLU A 322 30.87 -15.56 -26.33
N ASP A 323 29.66 -16.01 -26.63
CA ASP A 323 29.30 -17.00 -27.66
C ASP A 323 28.09 -17.85 -27.21
N ARG A 324 26.89 -17.34 -27.49
CA ARG A 324 25.70 -18.20 -27.64
C ARG A 324 24.63 -17.55 -28.53
N PRO A 325 24.31 -18.14 -29.69
CA PRO A 325 23.17 -17.71 -30.49
C PRO A 325 21.93 -18.50 -30.05
N ALA A 326 20.94 -17.84 -29.45
CA ALA A 326 19.59 -18.40 -29.35
C ALA A 326 18.58 -17.29 -29.10
N PHE A 327 17.60 -17.20 -29.99
CA PHE A 327 16.38 -16.40 -29.89
C PHE A 327 15.64 -16.69 -28.57
N ALA A 328 15.88 -15.89 -27.54
CA ALA A 328 15.02 -15.80 -26.38
C ALA A 328 14.47 -14.38 -26.34
N SER A 329 13.18 -14.22 -26.62
CA SER A 329 12.50 -12.95 -26.38
C SER A 329 12.69 -12.55 -24.91
N PRO A 330 13.16 -11.34 -24.61
CA PRO A 330 13.34 -10.90 -23.23
C PRO A 330 11.98 -10.93 -22.49
N PRO A 331 11.98 -11.25 -21.18
CA PRO A 331 10.76 -11.25 -20.38
C PRO A 331 10.13 -9.84 -20.38
N PRO A 332 8.79 -9.72 -20.32
CA PRO A 332 8.10 -8.44 -20.37
C PRO A 332 8.55 -7.58 -19.17
N PHE A 333 9.22 -6.46 -19.46
CA PHE A 333 9.56 -5.45 -18.46
C PHE A 333 8.27 -4.92 -17.83
N ILE A 334 8.14 -5.02 -16.50
CA ILE A 334 7.05 -4.38 -15.76
C ILE A 334 7.32 -2.88 -15.75
N LEU A 335 6.70 -2.16 -16.68
CA LEU A 335 6.79 -0.71 -16.80
C LEU A 335 5.85 -0.06 -15.77
N ASN A 336 6.33 0.04 -14.53
CA ASN A 336 5.52 0.47 -13.38
C ASN A 336 5.08 1.95 -13.41
N THR A 337 5.71 2.82 -14.22
CA THR A 337 5.33 4.24 -14.31
C THR A 337 4.88 4.64 -15.73
N ALA A 338 4.01 5.65 -15.81
CA ALA A 338 3.55 6.19 -17.09
C ALA A 338 4.71 6.71 -17.98
N SER A 339 5.75 7.27 -17.36
CA SER A 339 6.95 7.73 -18.07
C SER A 339 7.73 6.56 -18.69
N LYS A 340 7.92 5.45 -17.96
CA LYS A 340 8.57 4.24 -18.48
C LYS A 340 7.76 3.62 -19.63
N ARG A 341 6.42 3.61 -19.50
CA ARG A 341 5.52 3.14 -20.57
C ARG A 341 5.60 4.01 -21.83
N ARG A 342 5.73 5.33 -21.70
CA ARG A 342 5.94 6.23 -22.85
C ARG A 342 7.31 6.04 -23.50
N ALA A 343 8.37 5.91 -22.70
CA ALA A 343 9.71 5.64 -23.19
C ALA A 343 9.77 4.32 -23.97
N GLU A 344 9.03 3.29 -23.53
CA GLU A 344 8.93 2.03 -24.26
C GLU A 344 8.19 2.18 -25.60
N VAL A 345 7.11 2.98 -25.66
CA VAL A 345 6.43 3.28 -26.92
C VAL A 345 7.39 3.97 -27.90
N GLU A 346 8.16 4.95 -27.44
CA GLU A 346 9.17 5.64 -28.25
C GLU A 346 10.27 4.68 -28.72
N ARG A 347 10.75 3.78 -27.84
CA ARG A 347 11.73 2.74 -28.18
C ARG A 347 11.21 1.75 -29.22
N ILE A 348 9.94 1.34 -29.14
CA ILE A 348 9.34 0.46 -30.15
C ILE A 348 9.25 1.19 -31.48
N LEU A 349 8.72 2.42 -31.49
CA LEU A 349 8.52 3.21 -32.71
C LEU A 349 9.83 3.65 -33.40
N SER A 350 10.95 3.71 -32.69
CA SER A 350 12.27 4.00 -33.29
C SER A 350 12.85 2.82 -34.08
N THR A 351 12.30 1.61 -33.93
CA THR A 351 12.71 0.44 -34.72
C THR A 351 11.95 0.34 -36.06
N PRO A 352 12.58 -0.17 -37.15
CA PRO A 352 11.90 -0.40 -38.42
C PRO A 352 10.69 -1.34 -38.32
N GLU A 353 10.76 -2.30 -37.40
CA GLU A 353 9.69 -3.26 -37.13
C GLU A 353 8.51 -2.58 -36.41
N GLY A 354 8.77 -1.82 -35.35
CA GLY A 354 7.73 -1.09 -34.63
C GLY A 354 7.05 -0.02 -35.48
N ALA A 355 7.75 0.58 -36.44
CA ALA A 355 7.15 1.48 -37.43
C ALA A 355 6.11 0.79 -38.33
N ARG A 356 6.19 -0.53 -38.52
CA ARG A 356 5.24 -1.33 -39.30
C ARG A 356 4.13 -1.96 -38.44
N MET A 357 4.26 -1.96 -37.12
CA MET A 357 3.26 -2.54 -36.21
C MET A 357 1.97 -1.71 -36.15
N SER A 358 0.85 -2.38 -35.86
CA SER A 358 -0.42 -1.71 -35.59
C SER A 358 -0.39 -0.97 -34.24
N LEU A 359 -1.12 0.14 -34.12
CA LEU A 359 -1.22 0.91 -32.86
C LEU A 359 -1.66 0.03 -31.69
N ARG A 360 -2.55 -0.95 -31.92
CA ARG A 360 -3.04 -1.87 -30.90
C ARG A 360 -1.97 -2.86 -30.43
N GLN A 361 -1.09 -3.33 -31.32
CA GLN A 361 0.02 -4.20 -30.93
C GLN A 361 1.03 -3.47 -30.04
N ILE A 362 1.43 -2.26 -30.44
CA ILE A 362 2.37 -1.45 -29.65
C ILE A 362 1.75 -1.09 -28.28
N ALA A 363 0.47 -0.72 -28.27
CA ALA A 363 -0.28 -0.44 -27.05
C ALA A 363 -0.29 -1.64 -26.08
N ARG A 364 -0.50 -2.85 -26.60
CA ARG A 364 -0.47 -4.10 -25.81
C ARG A 364 0.94 -4.40 -25.27
N MET A 365 1.98 -4.16 -26.06
CA MET A 365 3.37 -4.39 -25.64
C MET A 365 3.83 -3.41 -24.55
N ALA A 366 3.46 -2.14 -24.67
CA ALA A 366 3.88 -1.10 -23.73
C ALA A 366 2.91 -0.88 -22.55
N GLY A 367 1.78 -1.57 -22.51
CA GLY A 367 0.76 -1.42 -21.47
C GLY A 367 0.07 -0.05 -21.48
N VAL A 368 -0.19 0.53 -22.66
CA VAL A 368 -0.83 1.85 -22.81
C VAL A 368 -2.07 1.81 -23.72
N SER A 369 -2.81 2.92 -23.82
CA SER A 369 -3.93 3.04 -24.77
C SER A 369 -3.43 3.24 -26.21
N PRO A 370 -4.15 2.77 -27.25
CA PRO A 370 -3.81 3.05 -28.65
C PRO A 370 -3.75 4.55 -28.99
N ALA A 371 -4.53 5.39 -28.30
CA ALA A 371 -4.49 6.84 -28.46
C ALA A 371 -3.16 7.46 -28.01
N THR A 372 -2.55 6.90 -26.96
CA THR A 372 -1.21 7.31 -26.50
C THR A 372 -0.15 6.99 -27.55
N VAL A 373 -0.22 5.80 -28.17
CA VAL A 373 0.70 5.41 -29.25
C VAL A 373 0.53 6.30 -30.48
N MET A 374 -0.70 6.64 -30.84
CA MET A 374 -0.99 7.56 -31.95
C MET A 374 -0.30 8.91 -31.76
N LYS A 375 -0.48 9.54 -30.60
CA LYS A 375 0.16 10.83 -30.27
C LYS A 375 1.69 10.77 -30.32
N ALA A 376 2.28 9.68 -29.81
CA ALA A 376 3.74 9.49 -29.86
C ALA A 376 4.25 9.35 -31.31
N ARG A 377 3.50 8.64 -32.16
CA ARG A 377 3.83 8.45 -33.57
C ARG A 377 3.73 9.74 -34.38
N ASP A 378 2.72 10.57 -34.11
CA ASP A 378 2.57 11.86 -34.78
C ASP A 378 3.74 12.80 -34.42
N LYS A 379 4.10 12.86 -33.14
CA LYS A 379 5.27 13.62 -32.67
C LYS A 379 6.58 13.20 -33.35
N GLN A 380 6.79 11.90 -33.57
CA GLN A 380 8.00 11.40 -34.25
C GLN A 380 8.03 11.76 -35.74
N LYS A 381 6.86 11.82 -36.41
CA LYS A 381 6.78 12.30 -37.80
C LYS A 381 7.15 13.78 -37.90
N ASP A 382 6.66 14.59 -36.95
CA ASP A 382 6.99 16.02 -36.91
C ASP A 382 8.50 16.24 -36.73
N GLN A 383 9.14 15.45 -35.86
CA GLN A 383 10.60 15.49 -35.65
C GLN A 383 11.39 15.08 -36.89
N ASN A 384 10.97 14.01 -37.59
CA ASN A 384 11.63 13.57 -38.82
C ASN A 384 11.43 14.55 -39.97
N SER A 385 10.27 15.21 -40.06
CA SER A 385 10.01 16.27 -41.05
C SER A 385 10.91 17.48 -40.81
N TYR A 386 11.18 17.81 -39.55
CA TYR A 386 12.07 18.91 -39.18
C TYR A 386 13.53 18.59 -39.53
N GLN A 387 13.99 17.35 -39.29
CA GLN A 387 15.36 16.94 -39.63
C GLN A 387 15.61 16.75 -41.12
N SER A 388 14.57 16.47 -41.93
CA SER A 388 14.72 16.33 -43.38
C SER A 388 14.70 17.68 -44.13
N SER A 389 14.39 18.77 -43.42
CA SER A 389 14.31 20.13 -43.98
C SER A 389 15.56 20.97 -43.69
N ILE A 390 16.55 20.38 -43.00
CA ILE A 390 17.90 20.91 -42.74
C ILE A 390 18.85 20.12 -43.63
#